data_AF-A0A922ZSY6-F1
#
_entry.id   AF-A0A922ZSY6-F1
#
_cell.length_a   1.000
_cell.length_b   1.000
_cell.length_c   1.000
_cell.angle_alpha   90.00
_cell.angle_beta   90.00
_cell.angle_gamma   90.00
#
_symmetry.space_group_name_H-M   'P 1'
#
loop_
_entity.id
_entity.type
_entity.pdbx_description
1 polymer ?
#
loop_
_entity_poly.entity_id
_entity_poly.type
_entity_poly.pdbx_seq_one_letter_code
_entity_poly.pdbx_strand_id
1 'polypeptide(L)'
;MRTRRQLRKRHRENYESPAPGEQPWNDVCRRRTMKDIRDMTTDTEAYRSEIKKLIETDPKARQIYIEMKAELSAARQLRELRKSVGLTQRVVAERMGRSQEYVSKIEHAGSDLEYSTIVRYALACGAKPRKLEFDPL
;
A
#
# COMPACT_ATOMS: atom_id res chain seq x y z
N MET A 1 -35.08 -9.76 2.80
CA MET A 1 -33.75 -9.21 2.48
C MET A 1 -33.16 -10.00 1.32
N ARG A 2 -32.83 -9.35 0.19
CA ARG A 2 -32.35 -10.04 -1.02
C ARG A 2 -30.82 -10.17 -1.01
N THR A 3 -30.29 -11.33 -1.33
CA THR A 3 -28.84 -11.60 -1.27
C THR A 3 -28.09 -10.92 -2.41
N ARG A 4 -26.79 -10.63 -2.23
CA ARG A 4 -25.89 -10.05 -3.26
C ARG A 4 -25.94 -10.78 -4.61
N ARG A 5 -26.27 -12.07 -4.60
CA ARG A 5 -26.43 -12.92 -5.80
C ARG A 5 -27.70 -12.57 -6.60
N GLN A 6 -28.77 -12.18 -5.91
CA GLN A 6 -30.04 -11.76 -6.51
C GLN A 6 -29.95 -10.35 -7.13
N LEU A 7 -29.13 -9.46 -6.56
CA LEU A 7 -28.87 -8.13 -7.13
C LEU A 7 -28.07 -8.22 -8.45
N ARG A 8 -27.10 -9.14 -8.54
CA ARG A 8 -26.30 -9.38 -9.76
C ARG A 8 -27.10 -9.95 -10.93
N LYS A 9 -28.12 -10.79 -10.67
CA LYS A 9 -28.99 -11.35 -11.73
C LYS A 9 -29.84 -10.26 -12.38
N ARG A 10 -30.42 -9.38 -11.56
CA ARG A 10 -31.29 -8.29 -12.01
C ARG A 10 -30.54 -7.23 -12.83
N HIS A 11 -29.27 -6.97 -12.50
CA HIS A 11 -28.42 -6.07 -13.27
C HIS A 11 -28.04 -6.62 -14.66
N ARG A 12 -28.17 -7.94 -14.86
CA ARG A 12 -27.94 -8.62 -16.15
C ARG A 12 -29.20 -8.63 -17.03
N GLU A 13 -30.39 -8.64 -16.41
CA GLU A 13 -31.68 -8.58 -17.09
C GLU A 13 -32.03 -7.17 -17.60
N ASN A 14 -31.51 -6.11 -16.97
CA ASN A 14 -31.75 -4.71 -17.35
C ASN A 14 -30.65 -4.08 -18.24
N TYR A 15 -29.75 -4.87 -18.83
CA TYR A 15 -28.70 -4.34 -19.70
C TYR A 15 -29.18 -4.36 -21.15
N GLU A 16 -29.67 -3.23 -21.64
CA GLU A 16 -29.89 -3.01 -23.07
C GLU A 16 -28.55 -2.85 -23.77
N SER A 17 -28.32 -3.66 -24.80
CA SER A 17 -27.10 -3.56 -25.62
C SER A 17 -27.18 -2.32 -26.52
N PRO A 18 -26.09 -1.54 -26.67
CA PRO A 18 -26.05 -0.42 -27.62
C PRO A 18 -26.22 -0.93 -29.06
N ALA A 19 -26.82 -0.09 -29.91
CA ALA A 19 -27.19 -0.43 -31.28
C ALA A 19 -25.95 -0.79 -32.16
N PRO A 20 -26.13 -1.61 -33.21
CA PRO A 20 -25.01 -2.07 -34.03
C PRO A 20 -24.42 -0.89 -34.82
N GLY A 21 -23.19 -0.51 -34.49
CA GLY A 21 -22.43 0.52 -35.22
C GLY A 21 -21.74 1.58 -34.36
N GLU A 22 -22.11 1.72 -33.09
CA GLU A 22 -21.53 2.74 -32.21
C GLU A 22 -21.07 2.12 -30.90
N GLN A 23 -19.81 1.68 -30.84
CA GLN A 23 -18.93 1.81 -29.64
C GLN A 23 -17.56 1.12 -29.85
N PRO A 24 -16.52 1.85 -30.28
CA PRO A 24 -15.19 1.31 -30.61
C PRO A 24 -14.25 1.14 -29.39
N TRP A 25 -14.75 0.98 -28.17
CA TRP A 25 -13.91 0.93 -26.95
C TRP A 25 -13.65 -0.48 -26.41
N ASN A 26 -14.21 -1.53 -27.01
CA ASN A 26 -14.31 -2.84 -26.36
C ASN A 26 -13.20 -3.88 -26.67
N ASP A 27 -12.23 -3.58 -27.52
CA ASP A 27 -11.14 -4.55 -27.82
C ASP A 27 -9.82 -4.30 -27.06
N VAL A 28 -9.59 -3.12 -26.49
CA VAL A 28 -8.37 -2.83 -25.72
C VAL A 28 -8.55 -3.02 -24.20
N CYS A 29 -9.77 -2.91 -23.68
CA CYS A 29 -10.01 -2.85 -22.24
C CYS A 29 -10.50 -4.16 -21.59
N ARG A 30 -10.73 -5.25 -22.33
CA ARG A 30 -11.35 -6.47 -21.78
C ARG A 30 -10.44 -7.40 -20.97
N ARG A 31 -9.13 -7.16 -20.88
CA ARG A 31 -8.22 -7.89 -19.97
C ARG A 31 -7.03 -7.03 -19.52
N ARG A 32 -7.28 -5.87 -18.90
CA ARG A 32 -6.26 -5.24 -18.05
C ARG A 32 -6.82 -5.15 -16.65
N THR A 33 -6.31 -5.98 -15.76
CA THR A 33 -6.57 -5.90 -14.33
C THR A 33 -5.97 -4.63 -13.76
N MET A 34 -6.43 -4.17 -12.59
CA MET A 34 -5.79 -3.06 -11.86
C MET A 34 -4.30 -3.32 -11.58
N LYS A 35 -3.90 -4.60 -11.55
CA LYS A 35 -2.52 -5.06 -11.51
C LYS A 35 -1.79 -4.76 -12.82
N ASP A 36 -2.39 -5.06 -13.98
CA ASP A 36 -1.79 -4.77 -15.30
C ASP A 36 -1.65 -3.26 -15.57
N ILE A 37 -2.54 -2.42 -15.04
CA ILE A 37 -2.42 -0.95 -15.14
C ILE A 37 -1.30 -0.42 -14.23
N ARG A 38 -1.17 -0.98 -13.02
CA ARG A 38 -0.13 -0.62 -12.05
C ARG A 38 1.27 -1.06 -12.49
N ASP A 39 1.36 -2.25 -13.07
CA ASP A 39 2.61 -2.84 -13.56
C ASP A 39 3.12 -2.11 -14.83
N MET A 40 2.24 -1.41 -15.57
CA MET A 40 2.59 -0.62 -16.76
C MET A 40 3.10 0.80 -16.45
N THR A 41 2.76 1.40 -15.30
CA THR A 41 3.04 2.82 -15.02
C THR A 41 4.26 3.07 -14.13
N THR A 42 4.89 2.04 -13.54
CA THR A 42 5.92 2.23 -12.51
C THR A 42 7.27 1.57 -12.75
N ASP A 43 7.52 1.01 -13.94
CA ASP A 43 8.82 0.36 -14.19
C ASP A 43 9.33 0.49 -15.62
N THR A 44 9.64 1.72 -16.05
CA THR A 44 10.63 1.89 -17.12
C THR A 44 11.97 2.23 -16.47
N GLU A 45 13.04 1.57 -16.93
CA GLU A 45 14.41 1.88 -16.54
C GLU A 45 14.71 3.39 -16.72
N ALA A 46 14.11 3.99 -17.75
CA ALA A 46 14.15 5.44 -18.00
C ALA A 46 13.60 6.26 -16.83
N TYR A 47 12.41 5.92 -16.31
CA TYR A 47 11.81 6.64 -15.18
C TYR A 47 12.66 6.50 -13.90
N ARG A 48 13.20 5.31 -13.63
CA ARG A 48 14.13 5.10 -12.50
C ARG A 48 15.39 5.94 -12.63
N SER A 49 15.96 5.99 -13.83
CA SER A 49 17.15 6.79 -14.13
C SER A 49 16.88 8.29 -13.94
N GLU A 50 15.71 8.78 -14.37
CA GLU A 50 15.32 10.19 -14.19
C GLU A 50 15.13 10.55 -12.71
N ILE A 51 14.42 9.71 -11.95
CA ILE A 51 14.24 9.91 -10.50
C ILE A 51 15.60 9.87 -9.78
N LYS A 52 16.48 8.93 -10.15
CA LYS A 52 17.84 8.85 -9.60
C LYS A 52 18.60 10.15 -9.86
N LYS A 53 18.59 10.63 -11.11
CA LYS A 53 19.24 11.90 -11.46
C LYS A 53 18.66 13.05 -10.65
N LEU A 54 17.33 13.12 -10.51
CA LEU A 54 16.67 14.16 -9.72
C LEU A 54 17.09 14.14 -8.25
N ILE A 55 17.13 12.97 -7.61
CA ILE A 55 17.63 12.78 -6.23
C ILE A 55 19.09 13.23 -6.11
N GLU A 56 19.92 12.97 -7.13
CA GLU A 56 21.33 13.36 -7.12
C GLU A 56 21.51 14.87 -7.24
N THR A 57 20.74 15.52 -8.12
CA THR A 57 20.94 16.93 -8.49
C THR A 57 20.15 17.94 -7.66
N ASP A 58 18.97 17.56 -7.13
CA ASP A 58 18.11 18.47 -6.36
C ASP A 58 18.12 18.08 -4.86
N PRO A 59 18.66 18.94 -3.97
CA PRO A 59 18.64 18.70 -2.53
C PRO A 59 17.24 18.50 -1.94
N LYS A 60 16.21 19.16 -2.48
CA LYS A 60 14.82 18.98 -2.01
C LYS A 60 14.30 17.60 -2.37
N ALA A 61 14.52 17.17 -3.61
CA ALA A 61 14.17 15.83 -4.05
C ALA A 61 14.91 14.76 -3.25
N ARG A 62 16.19 14.98 -2.94
CA ARG A 62 16.97 14.11 -2.06
C ARG A 62 16.34 13.98 -0.68
N GLN A 63 15.97 15.10 -0.06
CA GLN A 63 15.37 15.12 1.27
C GLN A 63 14.04 14.36 1.30
N ILE A 64 13.15 14.65 0.34
CA ILE A 64 11.86 13.95 0.20
C ILE A 64 12.08 12.44 0.02
N TYR A 65 13.06 12.05 -0.81
CA TYR A 65 13.39 10.64 -1.01
C TYR A 65 13.86 9.96 0.29
N ILE A 66 14.74 10.61 1.05
CA ILE A 66 15.25 10.09 2.32
C ILE A 66 14.11 9.85 3.30
N GLU A 67 13.24 10.85 3.49
CA GLU A 67 12.08 10.78 4.40
C GLU A 67 11.12 9.66 3.97
N MET A 68 10.69 9.68 2.71
CA MET A 68 9.80 8.65 2.15
C MET A 68 10.41 7.25 2.29
N LYS A 69 11.71 7.10 2.01
CA LYS A 69 12.39 5.81 2.08
C LYS A 69 12.46 5.30 3.52
N ALA A 70 12.72 6.18 4.48
CA ALA A 70 12.77 5.84 5.90
C ALA A 70 11.40 5.38 6.41
N GLU A 71 10.31 6.09 6.08
CA GLU A 71 8.94 5.74 6.47
C GLU A 71 8.51 4.38 5.90
N LEU A 72 8.74 4.16 4.60
CA LEU A 72 8.44 2.89 3.95
C LEU A 72 9.24 1.73 4.55
N SER A 73 10.51 1.98 4.89
CA SER A 73 11.37 1.00 5.56
C SER A 73 10.82 0.63 6.94
N ALA A 74 10.46 1.60 7.77
CA ALA A 74 9.90 1.37 9.08
C ALA A 74 8.58 0.58 9.02
N ALA A 75 7.65 0.99 8.16
CA ALA A 75 6.37 0.30 7.94
C ALA A 75 6.58 -1.17 7.50
N ARG A 76 7.52 -1.39 6.58
CA ARG A 76 7.90 -2.73 6.11
C ARG A 76 8.48 -3.59 7.23
N GLN A 77 9.40 -3.06 8.03
CA GLN A 77 10.01 -3.79 9.14
C GLN A 77 8.98 -4.20 10.18
N LEU A 78 8.03 -3.33 10.55
CA LEU A 78 6.93 -3.69 11.47
C LEU A 78 6.07 -4.82 10.90
N ARG A 79 5.74 -4.75 9.61
CA ARG A 79 4.97 -5.78 8.91
C ARG A 79 5.72 -7.11 8.88
N GLU A 80 7.02 -7.09 8.59
CA GLU A 80 7.88 -8.28 8.57
C GLU A 80 8.01 -8.89 9.97
N LEU A 81 8.23 -8.06 11.00
CA LEU A 81 8.22 -8.49 12.39
C LEU A 81 6.92 -9.21 12.74
N ARG A 82 5.76 -8.60 12.49
CA ARG A 82 4.46 -9.22 12.78
C ARG A 82 4.32 -10.57 12.07
N LYS A 83 4.69 -10.64 10.80
CA LYS A 83 4.64 -11.88 10.01
C LYS A 83 5.56 -12.96 10.57
N SER A 84 6.76 -12.59 11.02
CA SER A 84 7.74 -13.53 11.57
C SER A 84 7.24 -14.25 12.83
N VAL A 85 6.39 -13.59 13.62
CA VAL A 85 5.75 -14.16 14.82
C VAL A 85 4.34 -14.71 14.56
N GLY A 86 3.91 -14.81 13.30
CA GLY A 86 2.65 -15.43 12.91
C GLY A 86 1.38 -14.68 13.30
N LEU A 87 1.48 -13.39 13.66
CA LEU A 87 0.32 -12.62 14.12
C LEU A 87 -0.44 -12.00 12.94
N THR A 88 -1.78 -11.91 13.06
CA THR A 88 -2.60 -11.14 12.13
C THR A 88 -2.62 -9.67 12.52
N GLN A 89 -2.97 -8.78 11.58
CA GLN A 89 -3.11 -7.34 11.86
C GLN A 89 -4.13 -7.07 12.97
N ARG A 90 -5.24 -7.83 12.99
CA ARG A 90 -6.28 -7.73 14.03
C ARG A 90 -5.73 -8.03 15.43
N VAL A 91 -4.94 -9.10 15.57
CA VAL A 91 -4.37 -9.48 16.88
C VAL A 91 -3.39 -8.42 17.38
N VAL A 92 -2.55 -7.87 16.51
CA VAL A 92 -1.66 -6.76 16.90
C VAL A 92 -2.47 -5.53 17.30
N ALA A 93 -3.54 -5.20 16.56
CA ALA A 93 -4.41 -4.08 16.86
C ALA A 93 -5.06 -4.23 18.26
N GLU A 94 -5.59 -5.42 18.57
CA GLU A 94 -6.16 -5.76 19.88
C GLU A 94 -5.12 -5.57 21.00
N ARG A 95 -3.90 -6.10 20.82
CA ARG A 95 -2.80 -5.93 21.80
C ARG A 95 -2.38 -4.48 22.00
N MET A 96 -2.51 -3.65 20.96
CA MET A 96 -2.21 -2.22 21.02
C MET A 96 -3.39 -1.37 21.50
N GLY A 97 -4.59 -1.94 21.66
CA GLY A 97 -5.81 -1.17 21.94
C GLY A 97 -6.19 -0.23 20.79
N ARG A 98 -6.01 -0.65 19.53
CA ARG A 98 -6.27 0.14 18.31
C ARG A 98 -7.14 -0.64 17.32
N SER A 99 -7.62 0.04 16.27
CA SER A 99 -8.39 -0.60 15.21
C SER A 99 -7.48 -1.34 14.21
N GLN A 100 -8.04 -2.34 13.51
CA GLN A 100 -7.29 -3.06 12.47
C GLN A 100 -6.96 -2.15 11.29
N GLU A 101 -7.81 -1.17 10.96
CA GLU A 101 -7.57 -0.18 9.92
C GLU A 101 -6.36 0.70 10.28
N TYR A 102 -6.19 1.04 11.56
CA TYR A 102 -5.02 1.79 12.03
C TYR A 102 -3.73 0.99 11.82
N VAL A 103 -3.71 -0.30 12.20
CA VAL A 103 -2.58 -1.20 11.92
C VAL A 103 -2.33 -1.37 10.41
N SER A 104 -3.38 -1.42 9.61
CA SER A 104 -3.27 -1.45 8.16
C SER A 104 -2.60 -0.18 7.62
N LYS A 105 -3.01 1.01 8.09
CA LYS A 105 -2.38 2.29 7.69
C LYS A 105 -0.89 2.32 8.03
N ILE A 106 -0.51 1.89 9.24
CA ILE A 106 0.89 1.76 9.67
C ILE A 106 1.68 0.91 8.66
N GLU A 107 1.18 -0.29 8.33
CA GLU A 107 1.91 -1.24 7.47
C GLU A 107 2.00 -0.83 6.00
N HIS A 108 1.21 0.16 5.58
CA HIS A 108 1.22 0.71 4.22
C HIS A 108 1.87 2.10 4.14
N ALA A 109 2.48 2.59 5.23
CA ALA A 109 2.97 3.96 5.35
C ALA A 109 1.89 5.00 4.97
N GLY A 110 0.63 4.74 5.34
CA GLY A 110 -0.50 5.62 5.05
C GLY A 110 -0.74 6.70 6.11
N SER A 111 0.20 6.87 7.04
CA SER A 111 0.17 7.87 8.10
C SER A 111 1.55 8.03 8.72
N ASP A 112 1.85 9.24 9.20
CA ASP A 112 3.03 9.52 10.00
C ASP A 112 3.12 8.59 11.21
N LEU A 113 4.32 8.03 11.44
CA LEU A 113 4.58 7.10 12.52
C LEU A 113 5.31 7.80 13.64
N GLU A 114 4.62 8.03 14.75
CA GLU A 114 5.29 8.37 15.99
C GLU A 114 6.18 7.21 16.46
N TYR A 115 7.35 7.53 17.02
CA TYR A 115 8.22 6.53 17.63
C TYR A 115 7.51 5.72 18.72
N SER A 116 6.63 6.37 19.50
CA SER A 116 5.79 5.73 20.51
C SER A 116 4.94 4.59 19.93
N THR A 117 4.46 4.74 18.70
CA THR A 117 3.65 3.77 17.97
C THR A 117 4.48 2.59 17.50
N ILE A 118 5.69 2.85 16.98
CA ILE A 118 6.65 1.80 16.60
C ILE A 118 6.98 0.92 17.81
N VAL A 119 7.26 1.53 18.96
CA VAL A 119 7.55 0.82 20.21
C VAL A 119 6.37 -0.03 20.67
N ARG A 120 5.15 0.54 20.74
CA ARG A 120 3.95 -0.22 21.12
C ARG A 120 3.68 -1.39 20.17
N TYR A 121 3.88 -1.19 18.86
CA TYR A 121 3.70 -2.23 17.87
C TYR A 121 4.69 -3.37 18.07
N ALA A 122 5.98 -3.06 18.25
CA ALA A 122 7.02 -4.06 18.50
C ALA A 122 6.72 -4.88 19.76
N LEU A 123 6.34 -4.21 20.85
CA LEU A 123 5.96 -4.87 22.10
C LEU A 123 4.70 -5.74 21.95
N ALA A 124 3.71 -5.28 21.17
CA ALA A 124 2.54 -6.09 20.83
C ALA A 124 2.90 -7.35 20.03
N CYS A 125 3.99 -7.32 19.27
CA CYS A 125 4.54 -8.50 18.60
C CYS A 125 5.46 -9.35 19.50
N GLY A 126 5.68 -8.95 20.76
CA GLY A 126 6.59 -9.64 21.68
C GLY A 126 8.07 -9.35 21.42
N ALA A 127 8.40 -8.33 20.63
CA ALA A 127 9.78 -7.92 20.37
C ALA A 127 10.20 -6.78 21.30
N LYS A 128 11.44 -6.84 21.78
CA LYS A 128 12.08 -5.76 22.52
C LYS A 128 12.62 -4.71 21.53
N PRO A 129 12.19 -3.43 21.60
CA PRO A 129 12.79 -2.37 20.81
C PRO A 129 14.28 -2.21 21.13
N ARG A 130 15.10 -1.94 20.10
CA ARG A 130 16.52 -1.60 20.25
C ARG A 130 16.69 -0.07 20.28
N LYS A 131 17.89 0.37 20.65
CA LYS A 131 18.30 1.78 20.50
C LYS A 131 18.24 2.19 19.03
N LEU A 132 17.93 3.46 18.78
CA LEU A 132 18.01 4.05 17.44
C LEU A 132 19.46 4.44 17.13
N GLU A 133 19.87 4.19 15.90
CA GLU A 133 21.16 4.58 15.33
C GLU A 133 20.89 5.33 14.03
N PHE A 134 21.72 6.33 13.73
CA PHE A 134 21.55 7.21 12.58
C PHE A 134 22.87 7.32 11.83
N ASP A 135 22.81 7.27 10.51
CA ASP A 135 23.94 7.52 9.63
C ASP A 135 24.02 9.03 9.31
N PRO A 136 25.23 9.60 9.16
CA PRO A 136 25.38 10.96 8.66
C PRO A 136 24.85 11.06 7.22
N LEU A 137 24.27 12.23 6.89
CA LEU A 137 23.77 12.56 5.56
C LEU A 137 24.89 12.87 4.56
#